data_AF-A0A510V695-F1
#
_entry.id   AF-A0A510V695-F1
#
_cell.length_a   1.000
_cell.length_b   1.000
_cell.length_c   1.000
_cell.angle_alpha   90.00
_cell.angle_beta   90.00
_cell.angle_gamma   90.00
#
_symmetry.space_group_name_H-M   'P 1'
#
loop_
_entity.id
_entity.type
_entity.pdbx_description
1 polymer ?
#
loop_
_entity_poly.entity_id
_entity_poly.type
_entity_poly.pdbx_seq_one_letter_code
_entity_poly.pdbx_strand_id
1 'polypeptide(L)'
;MTRVTERMFDRLRHCPMPPHAAPPSLWRLIGAPLPVRLATAADPATDAVTLTVVAPPAQDAKNDPELTGLVETIVRHRCCPPAVAARYVGHPEVTIRRLVLAVPELPGTGLESRACDPDEQIRRETVARLQR
;
A
#
# COMPACT_ATOMS: atom_id res chain seq x y z
N MET A 1 7.43 32.20 -7.09
CA MET A 1 7.59 30.96 -6.29
C MET A 1 6.95 29.81 -7.06
N THR A 2 7.55 29.39 -8.17
CA THR A 2 6.83 28.62 -9.22
C THR A 2 7.72 27.55 -9.86
N ARG A 3 8.68 26.99 -9.10
CA ARG A 3 9.65 26.01 -9.62
C ARG A 3 9.60 24.64 -8.94
N VAL A 4 8.73 24.45 -7.96
CA VAL A 4 8.62 23.20 -7.20
C VAL A 4 7.64 22.22 -7.86
N THR A 5 6.57 22.72 -8.47
CA THR A 5 5.54 21.88 -9.12
C THR A 5 6.01 21.26 -10.44
N GLU A 6 6.81 21.98 -11.24
CA GLU A 6 7.35 21.46 -12.52
C GLU A 6 8.36 20.32 -12.32
N ARG A 7 9.24 20.43 -11.31
CA ARG A 7 10.21 19.37 -10.99
C ARG A 7 9.55 18.10 -10.45
N MET A 8 8.37 18.22 -9.82
CA MET A 8 7.59 17.08 -9.36
C MET A 8 6.94 16.34 -10.54
N PHE A 9 6.39 17.10 -11.51
CA PHE A 9 5.86 16.56 -12.76
C PHE A 9 6.92 15.89 -13.66
N ASP A 10 8.14 16.42 -13.70
CA ASP A 10 9.25 15.81 -14.48
C ASP A 10 9.75 14.49 -13.88
N ARG A 11 9.64 14.30 -12.56
CA ARG A 11 9.89 13.00 -11.92
C ARG A 11 8.79 11.99 -12.22
N LEU A 12 7.55 12.44 -12.38
CA LEU A 12 6.43 11.57 -12.79
C LEU A 12 6.58 11.05 -14.24
N ARG A 13 7.32 11.74 -15.11
CA ARG A 13 7.62 11.28 -16.48
C ARG A 13 8.63 10.13 -16.57
N HIS A 14 9.44 9.94 -15.52
CA HIS A 14 10.53 8.96 -15.50
C HIS A 14 10.30 7.82 -14.49
N CYS A 15 9.11 7.76 -13.88
CA CYS A 15 8.72 6.61 -13.06
C CYS A 15 8.50 5.39 -13.98
N PRO A 16 9.13 4.24 -13.68
CA PRO A 16 8.85 3.01 -14.40
C PRO A 16 7.38 2.62 -14.14
N MET A 17 6.57 2.65 -15.18
CA MET A 17 5.19 2.14 -15.23
C MET A 17 5.08 0.75 -14.57
N PRO A 18 3.99 0.42 -13.82
CA PRO A 18 2.72 -0.08 -14.42
C PRO A 18 1.43 0.19 -13.56
N PRO A 19 0.20 -0.27 -13.91
CA PRO A 19 -0.27 -0.94 -15.12
C PRO A 19 -1.35 -0.14 -15.90
N HIS A 20 -1.58 -0.54 -17.15
CA HIS A 20 -2.54 -0.01 -18.12
C HIS A 20 -4.04 -0.09 -17.74
N ALA A 21 -4.39 -0.22 -16.46
CA ALA A 21 -5.76 -0.50 -16.01
C ALA A 21 -6.48 0.70 -15.36
N ALA A 22 -5.78 1.75 -14.97
CA ALA A 22 -6.40 2.89 -14.29
C ALA A 22 -6.86 3.96 -15.30
N PRO A 23 -8.16 4.35 -15.33
CA PRO A 23 -8.63 5.42 -16.19
C PRO A 23 -7.85 6.73 -15.94
N PRO A 24 -7.61 7.56 -16.99
CA PRO A 24 -6.82 8.79 -16.88
C PRO A 24 -7.30 9.78 -15.80
N SER A 25 -8.58 9.72 -15.45
CA SER A 25 -9.17 10.50 -14.35
C SER A 25 -8.57 10.17 -12.99
N LEU A 26 -8.14 8.93 -12.77
CA LEU A 26 -7.55 8.49 -11.50
C LEU A 26 -6.13 9.01 -11.29
N TRP A 27 -5.42 9.43 -12.34
CA TRP A 27 -4.05 9.95 -12.19
C TRP A 27 -3.99 11.22 -11.33
N ARG A 28 -5.10 11.98 -11.26
CA ARG A 28 -5.23 13.14 -10.38
C ARG A 28 -5.10 12.77 -8.89
N LEU A 29 -5.35 11.52 -8.53
CA LEU A 29 -5.25 11.03 -7.16
C LEU A 29 -3.81 10.73 -6.72
N ILE A 30 -2.89 10.48 -7.66
CA ILE A 30 -1.47 10.17 -7.37
C ILE A 30 -0.78 11.37 -6.69
N GLY A 31 -1.16 12.59 -7.07
CA GLY A 31 -0.67 13.84 -6.48
C GLY A 31 -1.67 14.52 -5.55
N ALA A 32 -2.75 13.85 -5.17
CA ALA A 32 -3.77 14.45 -4.32
C ALA A 32 -3.23 14.66 -2.89
N PRO A 33 -3.66 15.75 -2.20
CA PRO A 33 -3.33 15.95 -0.80
C PRO A 33 -3.71 14.74 0.05
N LEU A 34 -2.95 14.47 1.11
CA LEU A 34 -3.16 13.34 1.99
C LEU A 34 -4.61 13.21 2.51
N PRO A 35 -5.32 14.30 2.91
CA PRO A 35 -6.72 14.21 3.33
C PRO A 35 -7.65 13.63 2.25
N VAL A 36 -7.40 13.93 0.97
CA VAL A 36 -8.19 13.41 -0.16
C VAL A 36 -7.91 11.92 -0.35
N ARG A 37 -6.64 11.52 -0.27
CA ARG A 37 -6.23 10.12 -0.39
C ARG A 37 -6.79 9.28 0.76
N LEU A 38 -6.77 9.81 1.99
CA LEU A 38 -7.38 9.20 3.16
C LEU A 38 -8.89 9.05 3.02
N ALA A 39 -9.59 10.12 2.62
CA ALA A 39 -11.03 10.07 2.40
C ALA A 39 -11.39 9.03 1.33
N THR A 40 -10.60 8.96 0.25
CA THR A 40 -10.78 7.95 -0.81
C THR A 40 -10.56 6.54 -0.26
N ALA A 41 -9.49 6.30 0.50
CA ALA A 41 -9.20 4.98 1.07
C ALA A 41 -10.20 4.56 2.17
N ALA A 42 -10.81 5.52 2.86
CA ALA A 42 -11.80 5.28 3.92
C ALA A 42 -13.21 5.03 3.37
N ASP A 43 -13.50 5.47 2.14
CA ASP A 43 -14.79 5.24 1.51
C ASP A 43 -14.95 3.74 1.18
N PRO A 44 -15.92 3.03 1.79
CA PRO A 44 -16.12 1.60 1.56
C PRO A 44 -16.54 1.26 0.12
N ALA A 45 -17.00 2.23 -0.67
CA ALA A 45 -17.33 2.08 -2.07
C ALA A 45 -16.10 2.14 -3.00
N THR A 46 -14.94 2.53 -2.48
CA THR A 46 -13.71 2.64 -3.27
C THR A 46 -13.26 1.27 -3.77
N ASP A 47 -13.03 1.20 -5.08
CA ASP A 47 -12.60 -0.03 -5.73
C ASP A 47 -11.09 -0.31 -5.57
N ALA A 48 -10.71 -1.55 -5.89
CA ALA A 48 -9.34 -2.04 -5.84
C ALA A 48 -8.36 -1.21 -6.71
N VAL A 49 -8.82 -0.71 -7.86
CA VAL A 49 -7.98 0.07 -8.79
C VAL A 49 -7.64 1.41 -8.16
N THR A 50 -8.62 2.08 -7.58
CA THR A 50 -8.48 3.37 -6.91
C THR A 50 -7.59 3.24 -5.69
N LEU A 51 -7.75 2.19 -4.87
CA LEU A 51 -6.83 1.88 -3.76
C LEU A 51 -5.39 1.69 -4.23
N THR A 52 -5.18 1.05 -5.38
CA THR A 52 -3.84 0.89 -5.97
C THR A 52 -3.21 2.22 -6.33
N VAL A 53 -4.02 3.17 -6.80
CA VAL A 53 -3.58 4.50 -7.20
C VAL A 53 -3.27 5.39 -6.00
N VAL A 54 -4.09 5.33 -4.94
CA VAL A 54 -3.86 6.14 -3.73
C VAL A 54 -2.83 5.53 -2.79
N ALA A 55 -2.43 4.28 -2.97
CA ALA A 55 -1.40 3.61 -2.19
C ALA A 55 -0.04 4.30 -2.34
N PRO A 56 0.59 4.80 -1.26
CA PRO A 56 1.92 5.40 -1.34
C PRO A 56 2.98 4.34 -1.68
N PRO A 57 4.08 4.72 -2.34
CA PRO A 57 5.25 3.85 -2.43
C PRO A 57 5.67 3.36 -1.03
N ALA A 58 6.04 2.08 -0.92
CA ALA A 58 6.41 1.48 0.37
C ALA A 58 7.59 2.18 1.05
N GLN A 59 8.53 2.69 0.25
CA GLN A 59 9.67 3.46 0.74
C GLN A 59 9.25 4.80 1.36
N ASP A 60 8.23 5.46 0.82
CA ASP A 60 7.73 6.74 1.35
C ASP A 60 6.99 6.50 2.66
N ALA A 61 6.09 5.49 2.68
CA ALA A 61 5.34 5.12 3.87
C ALA A 61 6.23 4.69 5.05
N LYS A 62 7.39 4.08 4.78
CA LYS A 62 8.37 3.70 5.79
C LYS A 62 8.97 4.90 6.52
N ASN A 63 9.09 6.05 5.85
CA ASN A 63 9.79 7.23 6.36
C ASN A 63 8.85 8.36 6.79
N ASP A 64 7.55 8.23 6.51
CA ASP A 64 6.55 9.25 6.77
C ASP A 64 5.42 8.69 7.67
N PRO A 65 5.30 9.16 8.93
CA PRO A 65 4.24 8.73 9.82
C PRO A 65 2.85 9.13 9.34
N GLU A 66 2.70 10.21 8.55
CA GLU A 66 1.41 10.60 8.01
C GLU A 66 0.91 9.60 6.95
N LEU A 67 1.84 9.04 6.17
CA LEU A 67 1.53 7.98 5.19
C LEU A 67 1.26 6.62 5.85
N THR A 68 1.75 6.38 7.07
CA THR A 68 1.48 5.13 7.79
C THR A 68 -0.02 4.94 8.05
N GLY A 69 -0.74 6.00 8.45
CA GLY A 69 -2.19 5.94 8.66
C GLY A 69 -2.99 5.69 7.38
N LEU A 70 -2.50 6.19 6.24
CA LEU A 70 -3.06 5.88 4.93
C LEU A 70 -2.87 4.42 4.55
N VAL A 71 -1.67 3.86 4.76
CA VAL A 71 -1.41 2.43 4.52
C VAL A 71 -2.30 1.56 5.40
N GLU A 72 -2.46 1.90 6.68
CA GLU A 72 -3.35 1.16 7.59
C GLU A 72 -4.78 1.11 7.06
N THR A 73 -5.28 2.25 6.59
CA THR A 73 -6.64 2.38 6.04
C THR A 73 -6.79 1.54 4.76
N ILE A 74 -5.81 1.60 3.85
CA ILE A 74 -5.81 0.83 2.61
C ILE A 74 -5.78 -0.68 2.90
N VAL A 75 -4.88 -1.14 3.77
CA VAL A 75 -4.72 -2.58 4.05
C VAL A 75 -5.93 -3.15 4.79
N ARG A 76 -6.61 -2.36 5.62
CA ARG A 76 -7.89 -2.74 6.25
C ARG A 76 -9.07 -2.75 5.28
N HIS A 77 -8.95 -2.08 4.15
CA HIS A 77 -10.06 -1.96 3.22
C HIS A 77 -10.47 -3.34 2.66
N ARG A 78 -11.76 -3.63 2.61
CA ARG A 78 -12.29 -4.93 2.14
C ARG A 78 -11.88 -5.27 0.70
N CYS A 79 -11.68 -4.24 -0.13
CA CYS A 79 -11.23 -4.34 -1.51
C CYS A 79 -9.72 -4.16 -1.67
N CYS A 80 -8.94 -4.23 -0.59
CA CYS A 80 -7.49 -4.09 -0.65
C CYS A 80 -6.90 -5.11 -1.64
N PRO A 81 -6.24 -4.65 -2.71
CA PRO A 81 -5.63 -5.56 -3.67
C PRO A 81 -4.47 -6.32 -3.01
N PRO A 82 -4.35 -7.65 -3.20
CA PRO A 82 -3.24 -8.41 -2.63
C PRO A 82 -1.87 -7.91 -3.08
N ALA A 83 -1.76 -7.45 -4.34
CA ALA A 83 -0.54 -6.85 -4.88
C ALA A 83 -0.15 -5.52 -4.21
N VAL A 84 -1.13 -4.77 -3.67
CA VAL A 84 -0.87 -3.55 -2.89
C VAL A 84 -0.41 -3.92 -1.49
N ALA A 85 -1.12 -4.84 -0.82
CA ALA A 85 -0.72 -5.34 0.49
C ALA A 85 0.70 -5.94 0.50
N ALA A 86 1.07 -6.68 -0.55
CA ALA A 86 2.40 -7.27 -0.72
C ALA A 86 3.54 -6.24 -0.68
N ARG A 87 3.29 -4.98 -1.08
CA ARG A 87 4.29 -3.91 -1.03
C ARG A 87 4.70 -3.56 0.40
N TYR A 88 3.84 -3.82 1.38
CA TYR A 88 4.02 -3.41 2.77
C TYR A 88 4.36 -4.58 3.71
N VAL A 89 4.75 -5.75 3.17
CA VAL A 89 5.15 -6.93 3.98
C VAL A 89 6.27 -6.59 4.96
N GLY A 90 7.24 -5.78 4.54
CA GLY A 90 8.38 -5.34 5.37
C GLY A 90 8.18 -3.99 6.05
N HIS A 91 6.94 -3.51 6.23
CA HIS A 91 6.68 -2.21 6.86
C HIS A 91 7.26 -2.16 8.29
N PRO A 92 7.89 -1.05 8.72
CA PRO A 92 8.48 -0.96 10.07
C PRO A 92 7.43 -1.13 11.18
N GLU A 93 6.23 -0.60 10.96
CA GLU A 93 5.12 -0.70 11.90
C GLU A 93 4.53 -2.12 11.95
N VAL A 94 4.55 -2.73 13.13
CA VAL A 94 4.06 -4.12 13.34
C VAL A 94 2.58 -4.25 13.05
N THR A 95 1.79 -3.21 13.35
CA THR A 95 0.35 -3.17 13.08
C THR A 95 0.06 -3.34 11.60
N ILE A 96 0.80 -2.62 10.74
CA ILE A 96 0.69 -2.75 9.28
C ILE A 96 1.08 -4.14 8.84
N ARG A 97 2.21 -4.68 9.33
CA ARG A 97 2.63 -6.04 8.96
C ARG A 97 1.53 -7.04 9.31
N ARG A 98 0.96 -7.00 10.52
CA ARG A 98 -0.12 -7.92 10.92
C ARG A 98 -1.35 -7.81 10.01
N LEU A 99 -1.76 -6.59 9.66
CA LEU A 99 -2.88 -6.37 8.73
C LEU A 99 -2.59 -6.95 7.34
N VAL A 100 -1.37 -6.80 6.83
CA VAL A 100 -0.96 -7.40 5.55
C VAL A 100 -1.07 -8.93 5.60
N LEU A 101 -0.72 -9.56 6.73
CA LEU A 101 -0.83 -11.01 6.89
C LEU A 101 -2.27 -11.51 6.92
N ALA A 102 -3.22 -10.66 7.32
CA ALA A 102 -4.63 -11.01 7.32
C ALA A 102 -5.25 -11.04 5.91
N VAL A 103 -4.58 -10.48 4.89
CA VAL A 103 -5.10 -10.46 3.51
C VAL A 103 -5.20 -11.89 2.95
N PRO A 104 -6.40 -12.36 2.51
CA PRO A 104 -6.63 -13.75 2.12
C PRO A 104 -5.75 -14.27 0.96
N GLU A 105 -5.45 -13.42 -0.02
CA GLU A 105 -4.73 -13.82 -1.25
C GLU A 105 -3.31 -13.24 -1.30
N LEU A 106 -2.68 -13.01 -0.14
CA LEU A 106 -1.30 -12.52 -0.11
C LEU A 106 -0.39 -13.53 -0.85
N PRO A 107 0.41 -13.10 -1.85
CA PRO A 107 1.23 -14.01 -2.63
C PRO A 107 2.22 -14.77 -1.75
N GLY A 108 2.45 -16.06 -2.04
CA GLY A 108 3.29 -16.96 -1.24
C GLY A 108 4.72 -16.47 -1.02
N THR A 109 5.31 -15.75 -2.00
CA THR A 109 6.63 -15.11 -1.86
C THR A 109 6.68 -14.04 -0.77
N GLY A 110 5.53 -13.45 -0.41
CA GLY A 110 5.41 -12.53 0.73
C GLY A 110 5.16 -13.22 2.07
N LEU A 111 4.87 -14.52 2.11
CA LEU A 111 4.70 -15.31 3.33
C LEU A 111 6.04 -15.89 3.80
N GLU A 112 6.87 -16.41 2.90
CA GLU A 112 8.17 -17.01 3.25
C GLU A 112 9.09 -16.04 3.99
N SER A 113 9.14 -14.77 3.55
CA SER A 113 9.94 -13.73 4.21
C SER A 113 9.47 -13.40 5.64
N ARG A 114 8.26 -13.81 6.02
CA ARG A 114 7.64 -13.52 7.32
C ARG A 114 7.82 -14.63 8.34
N ALA A 115 8.28 -15.82 7.93
CA ALA A 115 8.67 -16.88 8.85
C ALA A 115 9.78 -16.42 9.81
N CYS A 116 10.56 -15.41 9.39
CA CYS A 116 11.62 -14.77 10.17
C CYS A 116 11.24 -13.35 10.68
N ASP A 117 9.96 -12.96 10.69
CA ASP A 117 9.55 -11.64 11.20
C ASP A 117 9.95 -11.48 12.68
N PRO A 118 10.42 -10.30 13.12
CA PRO A 118 10.72 -10.07 14.54
C PRO A 118 9.51 -10.27 15.47
N ASP A 119 8.30 -10.04 14.98
CA ASP A 119 7.06 -10.24 15.74
C ASP A 119 6.66 -11.72 15.79
N GLU A 120 6.51 -12.25 17.00
CA GLU A 120 6.17 -13.66 17.20
C GLU A 120 4.79 -14.04 16.65
N GLN A 121 3.80 -13.16 16.79
CA GLN A 121 2.45 -13.42 16.29
C GLN A 121 2.46 -13.56 14.77
N ILE A 122 3.18 -12.67 14.07
CA ILE A 122 3.38 -12.79 12.62
C ILE A 122 4.03 -14.12 12.25
N ARG A 123 5.08 -14.56 12.96
CA ARG A 123 5.72 -15.86 12.68
C ARG A 123 4.73 -17.01 12.83
N ARG A 124 3.97 -17.05 13.93
CA ARG A 124 2.98 -18.11 14.21
C ARG A 124 1.88 -18.16 13.16
N GLU A 125 1.30 -17.01 12.83
CA GLU A 125 0.24 -16.89 11.82
C GLU A 125 0.75 -17.27 10.41
N THR A 126 1.99 -16.90 10.09
CA THR A 126 2.63 -17.25 8.82
C THR A 126 2.77 -18.76 8.68
N VAL A 127 3.31 -19.44 9.71
CA VAL A 127 3.42 -20.91 9.72
C VAL A 127 2.05 -21.56 9.59
N ALA A 128 1.04 -21.07 10.31
CA ALA A 128 -0.32 -21.59 10.23
C ALA A 128 -0.93 -21.44 8.82
N ARG A 129 -0.56 -20.40 8.06
CA ARG A 129 -1.01 -20.22 6.66
C ARG A 129 -0.24 -21.07 5.66
N LEU A 130 1.05 -21.33 5.91
CA LEU A 130 1.86 -22.22 5.05
C LEU A 130 1.47 -23.70 5.17
N GLN A 131 0.76 -24.07 6.24
CA GLN A 131 0.30 -25.43 6.50
C GLN A 131 -1.13 -25.72 6.01
N ARG A 132 -1.83 -24.73 5.44
CA ARG A 132 -3.17 -24.86 4.86
C ARG A 132 -3.09 -25.04 3.35
#